data_AF-A0A7S0N4M1-F1
#
_entry.id   AF-A0A7S0N4M1-F1
#
_cell.length_a   1.000
_cell.length_b   1.000
_cell.length_c   1.000
_cell.angle_alpha   90.00
_cell.angle_beta   90.00
_cell.angle_gamma   90.00
#
_symmetry.space_group_name_H-M   'P 1'
#
loop_
_entity.id
_entity.type
_entity.pdbx_description
1 polymer ?
#
loop_
_entity_poly.entity_id
_entity_poly.type
_entity_poly.pdbx_seq_one_letter_code
_entity_poly.pdbx_strand_id
1 'polypeptide(L)'
;MAGASPLEVLDSCLSEAETLLERAALDRAGPLIRRCVDLYNLWFSTGRSDASGEQLLFRDSVWAAQYQLALQWCQVGETASACQLLQSLGVRWRISDLILRLQPPARSKQPTANSAAPGSRPPPPLQLFAAPLSEVLLLSLVNGFAAESTYWEEHGYSKPETPFFSYTFPLSKRPPRSSIEQAVVELHKILCSSPRTAAWVKGAVRAEWWAHSRRRHEGHQLHYDADERHFRDGAARYAIRHPLVSSILYLSGENSGGPTLVTDLTLGGG
;
A
#
# COMPACT_ATOMS: atom_id res chain seq x y z
N MET A 1 -15.10 -43.02 -1.36
CA MET A 1 -15.08 -41.59 -1.75
C MET A 1 -13.84 -40.98 -1.11
N ALA A 2 -12.84 -40.60 -1.90
CA ALA A 2 -11.66 -39.93 -1.37
C ALA A 2 -12.09 -38.52 -0.91
N GLY A 3 -11.91 -38.19 0.36
CA GLY A 3 -12.16 -36.84 0.87
C GLY A 3 -11.14 -35.85 0.32
N ALA A 4 -11.53 -34.58 0.23
CA ALA A 4 -10.61 -33.50 -0.13
C ALA A 4 -9.36 -33.55 0.76
N SER A 5 -8.19 -33.36 0.17
CA SER A 5 -6.94 -33.28 0.90
C SER A 5 -6.95 -32.08 1.86
N PRO A 6 -6.20 -32.13 2.97
CA PRO A 6 -6.07 -30.98 3.87
C PRO A 6 -5.62 -29.68 3.17
N LEU A 7 -4.86 -29.79 2.06
CA LEU A 7 -4.43 -28.67 1.23
C LEU A 7 -5.61 -28.02 0.49
N GLU A 8 -6.46 -28.82 -0.16
CA GLU A 8 -7.64 -28.32 -0.87
C GLU A 8 -8.64 -27.65 0.09
N VAL A 9 -8.78 -28.18 1.31
CA VAL A 9 -9.62 -27.56 2.36
C VAL A 9 -9.03 -26.24 2.83
N LEU A 10 -7.70 -26.15 2.98
CA LEU A 10 -7.02 -24.92 3.38
C LEU A 10 -7.15 -23.84 2.31
N ASP A 11 -6.84 -24.16 1.05
CA ASP A 11 -6.93 -23.22 -0.07
C ASP A 11 -8.35 -22.69 -0.24
N SER A 12 -9.35 -23.56 -0.09
CA SER A 12 -10.76 -23.15 -0.10
C SER A 12 -11.10 -22.21 1.06
N CYS A 13 -10.62 -22.50 2.28
CA CYS A 13 -10.87 -21.64 3.44
C CYS A 13 -10.14 -20.29 3.34
N LEU A 14 -8.92 -20.27 2.79
CA LEU A 14 -8.17 -19.04 2.54
C LEU A 14 -8.85 -18.18 1.49
N SER A 15 -9.25 -18.76 0.35
CA SER A 15 -9.99 -18.05 -0.69
C SER A 15 -11.34 -17.49 -0.19
N GLU A 16 -12.04 -18.24 0.66
CA GLU A 16 -13.28 -17.75 1.29
C GLU A 16 -12.98 -16.63 2.29
N ALA A 17 -11.94 -16.76 3.11
CA ALA A 17 -11.53 -15.70 4.04
C ALA A 17 -11.11 -14.42 3.30
N GLU A 18 -10.39 -14.54 2.20
CA GLU A 18 -10.03 -13.43 1.29
C GLU A 18 -11.29 -12.78 0.71
N THR A 19 -12.25 -13.57 0.21
CA THR A 19 -13.52 -13.05 -0.30
C THR A 19 -14.31 -12.30 0.77
N LEU A 20 -14.27 -12.75 2.03
CA LEU A 20 -14.93 -12.05 3.13
C LEU A 20 -14.19 -10.79 3.56
N LEU A 21 -12.86 -10.79 3.48
CA LEU A 21 -12.04 -9.60 3.64
C LEU A 21 -12.32 -8.56 2.56
N GLU A 22 -12.50 -8.98 1.32
CA GLU A 22 -12.93 -8.11 0.21
C GLU A 22 -14.25 -7.41 0.53
N ARG A 23 -15.16 -8.12 1.20
CA ARG A 23 -16.49 -7.62 1.59
C ARG A 23 -16.52 -6.90 2.94
N ALA A 24 -15.36 -6.68 3.57
CA ALA A 24 -15.23 -6.13 4.92
C ALA A 24 -16.04 -6.88 6.00
N ALA A 25 -16.32 -8.17 5.79
CA ALA A 25 -17.01 -9.06 6.74
C ALA A 25 -16.01 -9.67 7.73
N LEU A 26 -15.31 -8.81 8.49
CA LEU A 26 -14.20 -9.17 9.38
C LEU A 26 -14.61 -10.16 10.48
N ASP A 27 -15.84 -10.03 10.98
CA ASP A 27 -16.47 -10.93 11.94
C ASP A 27 -16.55 -12.38 11.44
N ARG A 28 -16.73 -12.55 10.13
CA ARG A 28 -16.80 -13.87 9.48
C ARG A 28 -15.46 -14.39 8.97
N ALA A 29 -14.54 -13.50 8.60
CA ALA A 29 -13.21 -13.89 8.11
C ALA A 29 -12.32 -14.46 9.23
N GLY A 30 -12.38 -13.90 10.44
CA GLY A 30 -11.55 -14.31 11.57
C GLY A 30 -11.66 -15.80 11.93
N PRO A 31 -12.88 -16.37 12.08
CA PRO A 31 -13.07 -17.80 12.34
C PRO A 31 -12.50 -18.71 11.24
N LEU A 32 -12.61 -18.32 9.96
CA LEU A 32 -12.06 -19.10 8.85
C LEU A 32 -10.53 -19.10 8.87
N ILE A 33 -9.90 -17.95 9.11
CA ILE A 33 -8.44 -17.88 9.19
C ILE A 33 -7.93 -18.66 10.40
N ARG A 34 -8.63 -18.60 11.55
CA ARG A 34 -8.30 -19.44 12.71
C ARG A 34 -8.38 -20.92 12.36
N ARG A 35 -9.43 -21.34 11.64
CA ARG A 35 -9.57 -22.72 11.17
C ARG A 35 -8.43 -23.13 10.24
N CYS A 36 -7.98 -22.25 9.36
CA CYS A 36 -6.80 -22.48 8.52
C CYS A 36 -5.54 -22.78 9.35
N VAL A 37 -5.31 -21.97 10.39
CA VAL A 37 -4.18 -22.14 11.32
C VAL A 37 -4.29 -23.44 12.11
N ASP A 38 -5.49 -23.79 12.58
CA ASP A 38 -5.71 -25.04 13.33
C ASP A 38 -5.48 -26.27 12.46
N LEU A 39 -5.94 -26.25 11.21
CA LEU A 39 -5.71 -27.32 10.24
C LEU A 39 -4.21 -27.48 9.93
N TYR A 40 -3.46 -26.39 9.86
CA TYR A 40 -2.00 -26.45 9.72
C TYR A 40 -1.32 -27.10 10.92
N ASN A 41 -1.63 -26.63 12.13
CA ASN A 41 -1.02 -27.16 13.35
C ASN A 41 -1.28 -28.66 13.48
N LEU A 42 -2.50 -29.10 13.14
CA LEU A 42 -2.85 -30.51 13.08
C LEU A 42 -2.01 -31.26 12.04
N TRP A 43 -1.93 -30.76 10.80
CA TRP A 43 -1.12 -31.38 9.74
C TRP A 43 0.36 -31.48 10.13
N PHE A 44 0.94 -30.41 10.66
CA PHE A 44 2.35 -30.38 11.10
C PHE A 44 2.62 -31.36 12.24
N SER A 45 1.69 -31.49 13.19
CA SER A 45 1.79 -32.44 14.29
C SER A 45 1.78 -33.92 13.85
N THR A 46 1.31 -34.21 12.64
CA THR A 46 1.28 -35.58 12.09
C THR A 46 2.61 -36.06 11.51
N GLY A 47 3.68 -35.26 11.59
CA GLY A 47 5.06 -35.74 11.38
C GLY A 47 5.44 -36.09 9.94
N ARG A 48 4.77 -35.53 8.92
CA ARG A 48 5.19 -35.67 7.52
C ARG A 48 6.42 -34.78 7.26
N SER A 49 7.61 -35.31 7.53
CA SER A 49 8.89 -34.58 7.60
C SER A 49 9.65 -34.38 6.28
N ASP A 50 9.00 -34.58 5.14
CA ASP A 50 9.71 -34.69 3.86
C ASP A 50 9.63 -33.35 3.13
N ALA A 51 10.71 -32.55 3.19
CA ALA A 51 10.82 -31.19 2.64
C ALA A 51 10.71 -31.15 1.10
N SER A 52 9.52 -31.40 0.55
CA SER A 52 9.16 -31.18 -0.85
C SER A 52 8.81 -29.70 -1.10
N GLY A 53 8.80 -29.28 -2.37
CA GLY A 53 8.39 -27.92 -2.76
C GLY A 53 6.96 -27.55 -2.31
N GLU A 54 6.07 -28.54 -2.20
CA GLU A 54 4.72 -28.36 -1.68
C GLU A 54 4.70 -27.98 -0.19
N GLN A 55 5.65 -28.49 0.61
CA GLN A 55 5.75 -28.12 2.04
C GLN A 55 6.21 -26.68 2.23
N LEU A 56 7.09 -26.18 1.36
CA LEU A 56 7.56 -24.78 1.40
C LEU A 56 6.42 -23.82 1.05
N LEU A 57 5.71 -24.07 -0.05
CA LEU A 57 4.52 -23.30 -0.43
C LEU A 57 3.47 -23.32 0.67
N PHE A 58 3.24 -24.49 1.29
CA PHE A 58 2.29 -24.63 2.38
C PHE A 58 2.69 -23.84 3.64
N ARG A 59 3.97 -23.86 4.02
CA ARG A 59 4.48 -23.07 5.14
C ARG A 59 4.34 -21.57 4.90
N ASP A 60 4.58 -21.13 3.65
CA ASP A 60 4.45 -19.73 3.26
C ASP A 60 2.98 -19.27 3.28
N SER A 61 2.05 -20.11 2.80
CA SER A 61 0.61 -19.85 2.86
C SER A 61 0.12 -19.69 4.31
N VAL A 62 0.62 -20.50 5.23
CA VAL A 62 0.22 -20.43 6.64
C VAL A 62 0.84 -19.26 7.37
N TRP A 63 2.11 -18.97 7.09
CA TRP A 63 2.73 -17.75 7.57
C TRP A 63 1.92 -16.53 7.13
N ALA A 64 1.50 -16.48 5.85
CA ALA A 64 0.66 -15.42 5.32
C ALA A 64 -0.70 -15.36 6.03
N ALA A 65 -1.36 -16.50 6.25
CA ALA A 65 -2.64 -16.57 6.97
C ALA A 65 -2.54 -16.06 8.41
N GLN A 66 -1.50 -16.47 9.15
CA GLN A 66 -1.24 -16.02 10.52
C GLN A 66 -0.91 -14.52 10.57
N TYR A 67 -0.13 -14.05 9.60
CA TYR A 67 0.18 -12.63 9.48
C TYR A 67 -1.10 -11.81 9.19
N GLN A 68 -1.95 -12.26 8.28
CA GLN A 68 -3.24 -11.61 7.98
C GLN A 68 -4.18 -11.60 9.19
N LEU A 69 -4.24 -12.70 9.96
CA LEU A 69 -5.00 -12.76 11.21
C LEU A 69 -4.53 -11.71 12.21
N ALA A 70 -3.22 -11.58 12.38
CA ALA A 70 -2.66 -10.59 13.28
C ALA A 70 -2.95 -9.15 12.82
N LEU A 71 -2.93 -8.89 11.51
CA LEU A 71 -3.34 -7.59 10.96
C LEU A 71 -4.82 -7.30 11.24
N GLN A 72 -5.71 -8.28 11.07
CA GLN A 72 -7.13 -8.11 11.41
C GLN A 72 -7.32 -7.81 12.89
N TRP A 73 -6.63 -8.54 13.77
CA TRP A 73 -6.66 -8.24 15.21
C TRP A 73 -6.17 -6.83 15.52
N CYS A 74 -5.13 -6.34 14.84
CA CYS A 74 -4.74 -4.93 14.94
C CYS A 74 -5.87 -4.00 14.50
N GLN A 75 -6.55 -4.31 13.40
CA GLN A 75 -7.62 -3.49 12.81
C GLN A 75 -8.85 -3.36 13.71
N VAL A 76 -9.19 -4.40 14.48
CA VAL A 76 -10.32 -4.40 15.44
C VAL A 76 -9.91 -4.04 16.87
N GLY A 77 -8.63 -3.77 17.12
CA GLY A 77 -8.12 -3.33 18.43
C GLY A 77 -7.67 -4.44 19.38
N GLU A 78 -7.66 -5.70 18.93
CA GLU A 78 -7.13 -6.90 19.62
C GLU A 78 -5.58 -6.94 19.57
N THR A 79 -4.96 -5.82 19.95
CA THR A 79 -3.54 -5.55 19.77
C THR A 79 -2.63 -6.56 20.49
N ALA A 80 -3.00 -6.99 21.71
CA ALA A 80 -2.18 -7.91 22.50
C ALA A 80 -2.02 -9.28 21.81
N SER A 81 -3.14 -9.87 21.38
CA SER A 81 -3.18 -11.12 20.63
C SER A 81 -2.42 -10.99 19.30
N ALA A 82 -2.58 -9.87 18.60
CA ALA A 82 -1.83 -9.59 17.37
C ALA A 82 -0.31 -9.55 17.61
N CYS A 83 0.14 -8.86 18.67
CA CYS A 83 1.57 -8.75 18.97
C CYS A 83 2.19 -10.10 19.30
N GLN A 84 1.50 -10.93 20.09
CA GLN A 84 1.97 -12.27 20.42
C GLN A 84 2.12 -13.14 19.16
N LEU A 85 1.12 -13.11 18.27
CA LEU A 85 1.18 -13.85 17.01
C LEU A 85 2.31 -13.34 16.10
N LEU A 86 2.42 -12.02 15.90
CA LEU A 86 3.50 -11.41 15.11
C LEU A 86 4.90 -11.77 15.65
N GLN A 87 5.09 -11.74 16.96
CA GLN A 87 6.36 -12.15 17.58
C GLN A 87 6.68 -13.61 17.31
N SER A 88 5.68 -14.50 17.36
CA SER A 88 5.87 -15.92 17.03
C SER A 88 6.26 -16.14 15.56
N LEU A 89 5.87 -15.23 14.67
CA LEU A 89 6.26 -15.20 13.26
C LEU A 89 7.64 -14.58 13.01
N GLY A 90 8.34 -14.13 14.05
CA GLY A 90 9.63 -13.46 13.96
C GLY A 90 9.55 -11.97 13.58
N VAL A 91 8.34 -11.39 13.54
CA VAL A 91 8.14 -9.96 13.26
C VAL A 91 8.61 -9.14 14.45
N ARG A 92 9.62 -8.30 14.23
CA ARG A 92 10.25 -7.48 15.28
C ARG A 92 9.55 -6.13 15.48
N TRP A 93 9.03 -5.58 14.39
CA TRP A 93 8.44 -4.24 14.35
C TRP A 93 7.11 -4.29 13.62
N ARG A 94 6.15 -3.50 14.11
CA ARG A 94 4.89 -3.23 13.40
C ARG A 94 4.59 -1.75 13.46
N ILE A 95 3.79 -1.29 12.50
CA ILE A 95 3.25 0.05 12.48
C ILE A 95 2.30 0.23 13.69
N SER A 96 2.26 1.45 14.25
CA SER A 96 1.43 1.79 15.42
C SER A 96 -0.05 1.45 15.24
N ASP A 97 -0.71 1.10 16.35
CA ASP A 97 -2.17 0.89 16.43
C ASP A 97 -2.97 2.09 15.92
N LEU A 98 -2.42 3.31 16.04
CA LEU A 98 -3.06 4.53 15.54
C LEU A 98 -3.27 4.52 14.02
N ILE A 99 -2.49 3.71 13.30
CA ILE A 99 -2.56 3.61 11.84
C ILE A 99 -3.30 2.32 11.44
N LEU A 100 -3.07 1.23 12.15
CA LEU A 100 -3.65 -0.08 11.78
C LEU A 100 -5.12 -0.21 12.17
N ARG A 101 -5.62 0.54 13.16
CA ARG A 101 -7.03 0.46 13.58
C ARG A 101 -7.95 1.12 12.56
N LEU A 102 -8.94 0.37 12.07
CA LEU A 102 -9.96 0.89 11.14
C LEU A 102 -10.97 1.79 11.84
N GLN A 103 -11.20 1.58 13.14
CA GLN A 103 -11.96 2.49 13.98
C GLN A 103 -10.99 3.24 14.90
N PRO A 104 -10.87 4.57 14.76
CA PRO A 104 -10.06 5.34 15.68
C PRO A 104 -10.61 5.14 17.11
N PRO A 105 -9.76 4.95 18.12
CA PRO A 105 -10.23 4.87 19.50
C PRO A 105 -11.08 6.10 19.80
N ALA A 106 -12.24 5.91 20.43
CA ALA A 106 -13.18 6.97 20.77
C ALA A 106 -12.44 8.14 21.39
N ARG A 107 -12.24 9.24 20.62
CA ARG A 107 -11.40 10.42 20.91
C ARG A 107 -10.71 10.32 22.28
N SER A 108 -9.72 9.44 22.40
CA SER A 108 -8.84 9.51 23.55
C SER A 108 -8.07 10.80 23.34
N LYS A 109 -8.17 11.73 24.29
CA LYS A 109 -7.44 13.00 24.31
C LYS A 109 -6.11 12.79 23.61
N GLN A 110 -5.90 13.47 22.48
CA GLN A 110 -4.64 13.39 21.73
C GLN A 110 -3.51 13.35 22.76
N PRO A 111 -2.54 12.41 22.67
CA PRO A 111 -1.37 12.51 23.50
C PRO A 111 -0.84 13.92 23.27
N THR A 112 -0.93 14.75 24.31
CA THR A 112 -0.46 16.13 24.28
C THR A 112 0.94 16.05 23.72
N ALA A 113 1.11 16.58 22.51
CA ALA A 113 2.41 16.63 21.86
C ALA A 113 3.36 17.13 22.94
N ASN A 114 4.32 16.29 23.34
CA ASN A 114 5.33 16.68 24.30
C ASN A 114 5.82 18.04 23.83
N SER A 115 5.68 19.02 24.72
CA SER A 115 6.01 20.42 24.51
C SER A 115 7.52 20.51 24.34
N ALA A 116 8.02 20.06 23.19
CA ALA A 116 9.36 20.34 22.72
C ALA A 116 9.35 21.80 22.30
N ALA A 117 10.29 22.56 22.86
CA ALA A 117 10.45 23.98 22.63
C ALA A 117 10.33 24.33 21.12
N PRO A 118 9.62 25.42 20.77
CA PRO A 118 9.49 25.83 19.39
C PRO A 118 10.85 26.31 18.88
N GLY A 119 11.58 25.47 18.14
CA GLY A 119 12.87 25.90 17.61
C GLY A 119 13.69 24.95 16.74
N SER A 120 13.43 23.63 16.67
CA SER A 120 14.37 22.75 15.94
C SER A 120 13.79 21.59 15.14
N ARG A 121 12.47 21.33 15.14
CA ARG A 121 11.94 20.24 14.31
C ARG A 121 11.83 20.73 12.87
N PRO A 122 12.49 20.08 11.89
CA PRO A 122 12.27 20.40 10.48
C PRO A 122 10.78 20.24 10.16
N PRO A 123 10.24 21.05 9.23
CA PRO A 123 8.85 20.92 8.82
C PRO A 123 8.59 19.48 8.37
N PRO A 124 7.38 18.93 8.62
CA PRO A 124 7.06 17.57 8.22
C PRO A 124 7.30 17.41 6.71
N PRO A 125 7.78 16.23 6.27
CA PRO A 125 8.10 15.97 4.86
C PRO A 125 6.86 15.98 3.95
N LEU A 126 5.67 16.16 4.51
CA LEU A 126 4.38 16.14 3.85
C LEU A 126 3.80 17.56 3.70
N GLN A 127 3.21 17.84 2.53
CA GLN A 127 2.35 18.99 2.29
C GLN A 127 1.01 18.50 1.74
N LEU A 128 -0.08 19.01 2.32
CA LEU A 128 -1.43 18.75 1.84
C LEU A 128 -1.93 19.98 1.06
N PHE A 129 -2.43 19.75 -0.15
CA PHE A 129 -3.07 20.77 -0.96
C PHE A 129 -4.56 20.45 -1.06
N ALA A 130 -5.40 21.33 -0.51
CA ALA A 130 -6.85 21.22 -0.67
C ALA A 130 -7.25 21.70 -2.07
N ALA A 131 -8.03 20.90 -2.79
CA ALA A 131 -8.51 21.19 -4.14
C ALA A 131 -7.41 21.66 -5.11
N PRO A 132 -6.37 20.83 -5.37
CA PRO A 132 -5.22 21.25 -6.18
C PRO A 132 -5.54 21.39 -7.67
N LEU A 133 -6.71 20.98 -8.13
CA LEU A 133 -7.12 20.98 -9.53
C LEU A 133 -8.48 21.68 -9.68
N SER A 134 -8.75 22.21 -10.88
CA SER A 134 -10.10 22.70 -11.21
C SER A 134 -11.14 21.57 -11.14
N GLU A 135 -12.38 21.90 -10.80
CA GLU A 135 -13.48 20.92 -10.70
C GLU A 135 -13.70 20.15 -12.01
N VAL A 136 -13.62 20.85 -13.16
CA VAL A 136 -13.75 20.24 -14.48
C VAL A 136 -12.66 19.21 -14.73
N LEU A 137 -11.41 19.53 -14.37
CA LEU A 137 -10.29 18.61 -14.54
C LEU A 137 -10.41 17.41 -13.60
N LEU A 138 -10.79 17.66 -12.35
CA LEU A 138 -11.00 16.60 -11.37
C LEU A 138 -12.10 15.63 -11.84
N LEU A 139 -13.24 16.13 -12.29
CA LEU A 139 -14.33 15.30 -12.84
C LEU A 139 -13.87 14.49 -14.06
N SER A 140 -13.07 15.08 -14.93
CA SER A 140 -12.50 14.36 -16.08
C SER A 140 -11.59 13.20 -15.64
N LEU A 141 -10.76 13.40 -14.60
CA LEU A 141 -9.92 12.34 -14.04
C LEU A 141 -10.75 11.26 -13.34
N VAL A 142 -11.73 11.66 -12.53
CA VAL A 142 -12.64 10.74 -11.83
C VAL A 142 -13.34 9.82 -12.82
N ASN A 143 -13.87 10.38 -13.92
CA ASN A 143 -14.53 9.58 -14.95
C ASN A 143 -13.52 8.72 -15.73
N GLY A 144 -12.35 9.28 -16.07
CA GLY A 144 -11.30 8.57 -16.81
C GLY A 144 -10.70 7.39 -16.04
N PHE A 145 -10.73 7.42 -14.72
CA PHE A 145 -10.25 6.36 -13.82
C PHE A 145 -11.36 5.73 -12.97
N ALA A 146 -12.62 5.85 -13.40
CA ALA A 146 -13.74 5.13 -12.78
C ALA A 146 -13.47 3.61 -12.81
N ALA A 147 -14.07 2.85 -11.90
CA ALA A 147 -13.82 1.41 -11.79
C ALA A 147 -14.15 0.65 -13.11
N GLU A 148 -15.12 1.16 -13.86
CA GLU A 148 -15.61 0.62 -15.13
C GLU A 148 -14.90 1.24 -16.36
N SER A 149 -13.89 2.10 -16.15
CA SER A 149 -13.13 2.70 -17.24
C SER A 149 -12.37 1.65 -18.06
N THR A 150 -12.37 1.80 -19.38
CA THR A 150 -11.58 0.92 -20.28
C THR A 150 -10.08 1.03 -20.03
N TYR A 151 -9.62 2.10 -19.36
CA TYR A 151 -8.23 2.25 -18.94
C TYR A 151 -7.68 0.99 -18.27
N TRP A 152 -8.42 0.39 -17.33
CA TRP A 152 -7.92 -0.76 -16.57
C TRP A 152 -7.75 -2.00 -17.43
N GLU A 153 -8.70 -2.26 -18.32
CA GLU A 153 -8.67 -3.42 -19.23
C GLU A 153 -7.58 -3.25 -20.31
N GLU A 154 -7.53 -2.08 -20.94
CA GLU A 154 -6.56 -1.76 -21.99
C GLU A 154 -5.12 -1.84 -21.49
N HIS A 155 -4.90 -1.54 -20.21
CA HIS A 155 -3.59 -1.60 -19.58
C HIS A 155 -3.33 -2.90 -18.84
N GLY A 156 -4.27 -3.86 -18.87
CA GLY A 156 -4.11 -5.18 -18.26
C GLY A 156 -3.91 -5.17 -16.75
N TYR A 157 -4.49 -4.20 -16.03
CA TYR A 157 -4.20 -3.95 -14.62
C TYR A 157 -4.54 -5.13 -13.68
N SER A 158 -5.53 -5.94 -14.07
CA SER A 158 -5.98 -7.12 -13.34
C SER A 158 -5.25 -8.41 -13.73
N LYS A 159 -4.30 -8.34 -14.67
CA LYS A 159 -3.62 -9.51 -15.22
C LYS A 159 -2.30 -9.77 -14.48
N PRO A 160 -2.04 -10.99 -13.96
CA PRO A 160 -0.77 -11.34 -13.32
C PRO A 160 0.45 -11.10 -14.20
N GLU A 161 0.27 -11.15 -15.52
CA GLU A 161 1.34 -11.00 -16.51
C GLU A 161 1.70 -9.53 -16.78
N THR A 162 0.91 -8.57 -16.27
CA THR A 162 1.19 -7.14 -16.43
C THR A 162 2.06 -6.68 -15.27
N PRO A 163 3.38 -6.48 -15.47
CA PRO A 163 4.21 -5.88 -14.44
C PRO A 163 3.81 -4.42 -14.21
N PHE A 164 4.37 -3.82 -13.15
CA PHE A 164 4.28 -2.37 -12.94
C PHE A 164 4.63 -1.61 -14.22
N PHE A 165 3.80 -0.63 -14.57
CA PHE A 165 4.05 0.30 -15.66
C PHE A 165 3.75 1.72 -15.24
N SER A 166 4.38 2.66 -15.93
CA SER A 166 4.24 4.09 -15.71
C SER A 166 4.42 4.85 -17.01
N TYR A 167 3.96 6.10 -17.01
CA TYR A 167 4.07 7.02 -18.13
C TYR A 167 4.99 8.18 -17.78
N THR A 168 5.88 8.54 -18.70
CA THR A 168 6.72 9.73 -18.56
C THR A 168 6.16 10.89 -19.39
N PHE A 169 5.91 12.02 -18.74
CA PHE A 169 5.48 13.27 -19.35
C PHE A 169 6.61 14.32 -19.32
N PRO A 170 7.03 14.87 -20.48
CA PRO A 170 8.03 15.93 -20.52
C PRO A 170 7.42 17.32 -20.28
N LEU A 171 7.67 17.91 -19.11
CA LEU A 171 7.00 19.12 -18.60
C LEU A 171 7.10 20.35 -19.52
N SER A 172 8.18 20.50 -20.29
CA SER A 172 8.44 21.72 -21.08
C SER A 172 8.59 21.48 -22.59
N LYS A 173 8.35 20.25 -23.07
CA LYS A 173 8.58 19.92 -24.49
C LYS A 173 7.34 20.02 -25.37
N ARG A 174 6.15 19.91 -24.79
CA ARG A 174 4.88 19.92 -25.53
C ARG A 174 3.71 20.26 -24.60
N PRO A 175 2.57 20.74 -25.15
CA PRO A 175 1.35 20.88 -24.37
C PRO A 175 0.82 19.51 -23.90
N PRO A 176 0.03 19.50 -22.80
CA PRO A 176 -0.67 18.30 -22.34
C PRO A 176 -1.71 17.88 -23.38
N ARG A 177 -1.86 16.57 -23.57
CA ARG A 177 -2.77 15.95 -24.54
C ARG A 177 -3.90 15.16 -23.88
N SER A 178 -3.86 15.03 -22.56
CA SER A 178 -4.83 14.30 -21.75
C SER A 178 -5.06 15.01 -20.42
N SER A 179 -6.15 14.67 -19.75
CA SER A 179 -6.50 15.24 -18.44
C SER A 179 -5.43 14.96 -17.38
N ILE A 180 -4.78 13.80 -17.41
CA ILE A 180 -3.72 13.48 -16.46
C ILE A 180 -2.45 14.31 -16.72
N GLU A 181 -2.09 14.56 -17.97
CA GLU A 181 -0.97 15.45 -18.30
C GLU A 181 -1.29 16.90 -17.90
N GLN A 182 -2.54 17.35 -18.10
CA GLN A 182 -2.99 18.66 -17.64
C GLN A 182 -2.89 18.77 -16.11
N ALA A 183 -3.30 17.73 -15.38
CA ALA A 183 -3.18 17.68 -13.92
C ALA A 183 -1.72 17.74 -13.45
N VAL A 184 -0.83 17.01 -14.11
CA VAL A 184 0.62 17.08 -13.85
C VAL A 184 1.15 18.50 -14.02
N VAL A 185 0.73 19.22 -15.08
CA VAL A 185 1.14 20.62 -15.30
C VAL A 185 0.59 21.55 -14.21
N GLU A 186 -0.66 21.40 -13.79
CA GLU A 186 -1.26 22.21 -12.71
C GLU A 186 -0.59 21.95 -11.37
N LEU A 187 -0.35 20.69 -11.01
CA LEU A 187 0.38 20.32 -9.81
C LEU A 187 1.82 20.85 -9.82
N HIS A 188 2.52 20.76 -10.96
CA HIS A 188 3.87 21.31 -11.09
C HIS A 188 3.90 22.83 -10.85
N LYS A 189 2.91 23.58 -11.34
CA LYS A 189 2.78 25.03 -11.07
C LYS A 189 2.57 25.31 -9.58
N ILE A 190 1.72 24.54 -8.91
CA ILE A 190 1.48 24.67 -7.46
C ILE A 190 2.78 24.39 -6.69
N LEU A 191 3.48 23.31 -7.03
CA LEU A 191 4.76 22.96 -6.40
C LEU A 191 5.85 24.01 -6.67
N CYS A 192 5.87 24.63 -7.86
CA CYS A 192 6.78 25.72 -8.19
C CYS A 192 6.49 27.02 -7.42
N SER A 193 5.24 27.18 -6.97
CA SER A 193 4.77 28.34 -6.20
C SER A 193 4.94 28.13 -4.69
N SER A 194 5.07 26.89 -4.22
CA SER A 194 5.31 26.59 -2.81
C SER A 194 6.75 26.91 -2.41
N PRO A 195 6.99 27.76 -1.40
CA PRO A 195 8.34 28.08 -0.90
C PRO A 195 9.14 26.85 -0.47
N ARG A 196 8.44 25.79 -0.06
CA ARG A 196 9.08 24.54 0.39
C ARG A 196 9.64 23.72 -0.76
N THR A 197 8.97 23.66 -1.91
CA THR A 197 9.34 22.75 -3.02
C THR A 197 9.94 23.46 -4.21
N ALA A 198 9.71 24.78 -4.36
CA ALA A 198 10.09 25.55 -5.54
C ALA A 198 11.57 25.42 -5.91
N ALA A 199 12.47 25.39 -4.92
CA ALA A 199 13.91 25.26 -5.15
C ALA A 199 14.29 23.96 -5.86
N TRP A 200 13.54 22.88 -5.63
CA TRP A 200 13.81 21.57 -6.22
C TRP A 200 13.05 21.38 -7.53
N VAL A 201 11.78 21.77 -7.60
CA VAL A 201 10.90 21.39 -8.73
C VAL A 201 10.99 22.32 -9.93
N LYS A 202 11.51 23.56 -9.80
CA LYS A 202 11.62 24.50 -10.92
C LYS A 202 12.51 23.98 -12.05
N GLY A 203 13.51 23.17 -11.73
CA GLY A 203 14.40 22.53 -12.70
C GLY A 203 13.89 21.17 -13.22
N ALA A 204 12.69 20.72 -12.80
CA ALA A 204 12.17 19.43 -13.22
C ALA A 204 11.84 19.44 -14.72
N VAL A 205 12.40 18.47 -15.45
CA VAL A 205 12.22 18.35 -16.91
C VAL A 205 11.14 17.34 -17.29
N ARG A 206 10.77 16.48 -16.35
CA ARG A 206 9.88 15.34 -16.54
C ARG A 206 9.09 15.06 -15.27
N ALA A 207 7.90 14.53 -15.46
CA ALA A 207 7.11 13.88 -14.42
C ALA A 207 6.82 12.44 -14.87
N GLU A 208 6.76 11.54 -13.92
CA GLU A 208 6.29 10.18 -14.10
C GLU A 208 4.93 10.06 -13.42
N TRP A 209 3.99 9.34 -14.04
CA TRP A 209 2.67 9.11 -13.46
C TRP A 209 2.20 7.70 -13.77
N TRP A 210 1.39 7.18 -12.87
CA TRP A 210 0.65 5.94 -13.01
C TRP A 210 -0.62 6.07 -12.15
N ALA A 211 -1.61 5.23 -12.41
CA ALA A 211 -2.83 5.16 -11.61
C ALA A 211 -2.90 3.81 -10.90
N HIS A 212 -3.54 3.80 -9.73
CA HIS A 212 -3.87 2.58 -8.99
C HIS A 212 -5.36 2.60 -8.67
N SER A 213 -6.02 1.47 -8.90
CA SER A 213 -7.29 1.12 -8.24
C SER A 213 -6.99 -0.01 -7.27
N ARG A 214 -7.28 0.19 -5.98
CA ARG A 214 -6.93 -0.77 -4.92
C ARG A 214 -8.14 -1.04 -4.04
N ARG A 215 -8.27 -2.29 -3.61
CA ARG A 215 -9.23 -2.69 -2.58
C ARG A 215 -8.70 -2.28 -1.20
N ARG A 216 -9.59 -2.20 -0.20
CA ARG A 216 -9.25 -1.70 1.15
C ARG A 216 -8.13 -2.46 1.86
N HIS A 217 -7.94 -3.74 1.54
CA HIS A 217 -6.93 -4.61 2.14
C HIS A 217 -5.63 -4.70 1.32
N GLU A 218 -5.60 -4.11 0.12
CA GLU A 218 -4.43 -4.12 -0.78
C GLU A 218 -3.50 -2.94 -0.48
N GLY A 219 -2.88 -3.00 0.70
CA GLY A 219 -1.86 -2.03 1.10
C GLY A 219 -0.62 -2.07 0.21
N HIS A 220 0.17 -0.99 0.23
CA HIS A 220 1.51 -0.99 -0.34
C HIS A 220 2.54 -1.07 0.79
N GLN A 221 3.63 -1.78 0.55
CA GLN A 221 4.74 -1.80 1.50
C GLN A 221 5.34 -0.39 1.62
N LEU A 222 5.88 -0.08 2.80
CA LEU A 222 6.68 1.13 3.00
C LEU A 222 7.91 1.05 2.11
N HIS A 223 8.13 2.09 1.31
CA HIS A 223 9.23 2.17 0.37
C HIS A 223 9.59 3.63 0.11
N TYR A 224 10.74 3.84 -0.54
CA TYR A 224 11.09 5.11 -1.15
C TYR A 224 10.84 4.98 -2.65
N ASP A 225 10.12 5.94 -3.24
CA ASP A 225 9.89 5.97 -4.69
C ASP A 225 11.22 6.01 -5.43
N ALA A 226 11.40 5.20 -6.46
CA ALA A 226 12.62 5.13 -7.25
C ALA A 226 12.35 5.31 -8.74
N ASP A 227 13.32 5.89 -9.45
CA ASP A 227 13.33 5.97 -10.90
C ASP A 227 13.77 4.62 -11.48
N GLU A 228 12.80 3.74 -11.67
CA GLU A 228 13.02 2.34 -12.05
C GLU A 228 13.61 2.16 -13.46
N ARG A 229 13.63 3.21 -14.28
CA ARG A 229 14.21 3.16 -15.64
C ARG A 229 15.68 2.75 -15.59
N HIS A 230 16.39 3.16 -14.55
CA HIS A 230 17.81 2.90 -14.37
C HIS A 230 18.08 1.50 -13.77
N PHE A 231 17.05 0.76 -13.33
CA PHE A 231 17.23 -0.61 -12.86
C PHE A 231 17.68 -1.56 -13.97
N ARG A 232 17.41 -1.19 -15.23
CA ARG A 232 17.81 -1.97 -16.41
C ARG A 232 19.24 -1.70 -16.88
N ASP A 233 19.93 -0.71 -16.31
CA ASP A 233 21.29 -0.31 -16.73
C ASP A 233 22.40 -1.26 -16.25
N GLY A 234 22.04 -2.32 -15.51
CA GLY A 234 22.93 -3.35 -14.99
C GLY A 234 23.68 -2.93 -13.71
N ALA A 235 24.09 -3.92 -12.91
CA ALA A 235 24.67 -3.71 -11.59
C ALA A 235 25.90 -2.77 -11.57
N ALA A 236 26.67 -2.70 -12.66
CA ALA A 236 27.88 -1.87 -12.76
C ALA A 236 27.59 -0.37 -12.94
N ARG A 237 26.39 0.02 -13.36
CA ARG A 237 25.94 1.42 -13.51
C ARG A 237 24.78 1.77 -12.59
N TYR A 238 24.46 0.86 -11.68
CA TYR A 238 23.33 0.97 -10.78
C TYR A 238 23.56 2.09 -9.76
N ALA A 239 22.76 3.14 -9.88
CA ALA A 239 22.58 4.14 -8.83
C ALA A 239 21.08 4.32 -8.64
N ILE A 240 20.59 4.05 -7.43
CA ILE A 240 19.20 4.35 -7.07
C ILE A 240 19.03 5.87 -7.20
N ARG A 241 18.07 6.27 -8.02
CA ARG A 241 17.65 7.67 -8.13
C ARG A 241 16.23 7.77 -7.62
N HIS A 242 15.95 8.85 -6.92
CA HIS A 242 14.63 9.16 -6.38
C HIS A 242 14.05 10.38 -7.10
N PRO A 243 12.71 10.49 -7.23
CA PRO A 243 12.10 11.70 -7.73
C PRO A 243 12.41 12.89 -6.80
N LEU A 244 12.42 14.10 -7.37
CA LEU A 244 12.62 15.33 -6.59
C LEU A 244 11.49 15.54 -5.56
N VAL A 245 10.27 15.17 -5.95
CA VAL A 245 9.04 15.20 -5.15
C VAL A 245 8.13 14.08 -5.67
N SER A 246 7.44 13.41 -4.76
CA SER A 246 6.32 12.52 -5.06
C SER A 246 5.01 13.18 -4.68
N SER A 247 3.97 12.96 -5.47
CA SER A 247 2.62 13.50 -5.22
C SER A 247 1.58 12.42 -5.42
N ILE A 248 0.58 12.39 -4.54
CA ILE A 248 -0.53 11.45 -4.61
C ILE A 248 -1.82 12.25 -4.73
N LEU A 249 -2.61 11.94 -5.76
CA LEU A 249 -3.93 12.52 -5.99
C LEU A 249 -4.98 11.44 -5.80
N TYR A 250 -5.81 11.60 -4.77
CA TYR A 250 -6.96 10.73 -4.55
C TYR A 250 -8.14 11.19 -5.41
N LEU A 251 -8.64 10.30 -6.26
CA LEU A 251 -9.80 10.55 -7.12
C LEU A 251 -11.10 10.00 -6.54
N SER A 252 -11.00 9.00 -5.68
CA SER A 252 -12.14 8.39 -5.02
C SER A 252 -12.36 9.01 -3.64
N GLY A 253 -13.62 9.17 -3.24
CA GLY A 253 -14.01 9.85 -2.01
C GLY A 253 -13.57 9.13 -0.73
N GLU A 254 -13.82 9.77 0.41
CA GLU A 254 -13.52 9.21 1.74
C GLU A 254 -14.03 7.76 1.83
N ASN A 255 -13.18 6.85 2.34
CA ASN A 255 -13.43 5.41 2.52
C ASN A 255 -13.15 4.48 1.34
N SER A 256 -12.42 4.93 0.31
CA SER A 256 -12.02 4.08 -0.83
C SER A 256 -10.51 3.79 -0.84
N GLY A 257 -10.03 3.13 0.22
CA GLY A 257 -8.62 2.75 0.38
C GLY A 257 -8.02 3.17 1.74
N GLY A 258 -6.83 2.67 2.04
CA GLY A 258 -6.04 3.11 3.20
C GLY A 258 -5.36 4.46 2.96
N PRO A 259 -5.06 5.25 4.00
CA PRO A 259 -4.35 6.52 3.86
C PRO A 259 -2.91 6.29 3.40
N THR A 260 -2.32 7.29 2.73
CA THR A 260 -0.86 7.33 2.56
C THR A 260 -0.22 7.64 3.91
N LEU A 261 0.65 6.75 4.36
CA LEU A 261 1.52 6.98 5.50
C LEU A 261 2.87 7.50 5.01
N VAL A 262 3.26 8.68 5.47
CA VAL A 262 4.62 9.22 5.27
C VAL A 262 5.31 9.27 6.64
N THR A 263 6.53 8.75 6.71
CA THR A 263 7.35 8.76 7.93
C THR A 263 8.58 9.65 7.73
N ASP A 264 9.14 10.17 8.81
CA ASP A 264 10.42 10.89 8.82
C ASP A 264 11.63 9.96 8.98
N LEU A 265 11.44 8.65 8.80
CA LEU A 265 12.52 7.65 8.85
C LEU A 265 13.49 7.85 7.69
N THR A 266 14.78 7.86 8.01
CA THR A 266 15.88 7.95 7.04
C THR A 266 16.73 6.68 7.12
N LEU A 267 17.23 6.21 5.98
CA LEU A 267 18.17 5.08 5.93
C LEU A 267 19.49 5.49 6.61
N GLY A 268 19.90 4.75 7.64
CA GLY A 268 21.14 4.98 8.39
C GLY A 268 21.00 5.70 9.73
N GLY A 269 19.79 6.06 10.15
CA GLY A 269 19.52 6.66 11.46
C GLY A 269 19.10 5.63 12.51
N GLY A 270 20.09 5.03 13.17
CA GLY A 270 19.98 4.35 14.47
C GLY A 270 20.96 4.97 15.44
#